data_AF-A0AAN9YYY9-F1
#
_entry.id   AF-A0AAN9YYY9-F1
#
_cell.length_a   1.000
_cell.length_b   1.000
_cell.length_c   1.000
_cell.angle_alpha   90.00
_cell.angle_beta   90.00
_cell.angle_gamma   90.00
#
_symmetry.space_group_name_H-M   'P 1'
#
loop_
_entity.id
_entity.type
_entity.pdbx_description
1 polymer ?
#
loop_
_entity_poly.entity_id
_entity_poly.type
_entity_poly.pdbx_seq_one_letter_code
_entity_poly.pdbx_strand_id
1 'polypeptide(L)'
;MASVRSTVGGRVFPARVEGREEARAEYQEAVRAGRTAAHVQLSARHANLFTVALHVAARDKAAFTLSYEQLLAREHGRYRLRLLLDPGQVVQRLLVEARIRDSAPLALVRVAKLRAADSEVDAAAEAPDDPLATVQRPSPTEALVRWEAGEEAQRGLATGDGLRGLLEVRLSRLLPLFNIQTFTNPPKRVDFK
;
A
#
# COMPACT_ATOMS: atom_id res chain seq x y z
N MET A 1 -4.11 12.67 -5.54
CA MET A 1 -4.62 13.58 -4.48
C MET A 1 -4.62 12.83 -3.14
N ALA A 2 -4.47 13.52 -1.99
CA ALA A 2 -4.60 12.90 -0.68
C ALA A 2 -5.60 13.67 0.17
N SER A 3 -6.44 12.96 0.93
CA SER A 3 -7.44 13.54 1.82
C SER A 3 -7.49 12.79 3.14
N VAL A 4 -7.72 13.54 4.21
CA VAL A 4 -7.84 13.01 5.57
C VAL A 4 -9.21 13.36 6.13
N ARG A 5 -9.83 12.42 6.85
CA ARG A 5 -11.07 12.62 7.59
C ARG A 5 -10.94 12.00 8.97
N SER A 6 -11.27 12.78 10.00
CA SER A 6 -11.31 12.30 11.38
C SER A 6 -12.71 12.50 11.94
N THR A 7 -13.19 11.54 12.73
CA THR A 7 -14.46 11.64 13.44
C THR A 7 -14.22 11.31 14.91
N VAL A 8 -14.61 12.18 15.84
CA VAL A 8 -14.52 11.95 17.30
C VAL A 8 -15.86 12.26 17.94
N GLY A 9 -16.41 11.33 18.72
CA GLY A 9 -17.71 11.51 19.38
C GLY A 9 -18.85 11.83 18.39
N GLY A 10 -18.77 11.29 17.17
CA GLY A 10 -19.73 11.56 16.08
C GLY A 10 -19.52 12.88 15.31
N ARG A 11 -18.56 13.72 15.70
CA ARG A 11 -18.25 14.99 15.02
C ARG A 11 -17.13 14.81 14.01
N VAL A 12 -17.33 15.27 12.77
CA VAL A 12 -16.33 15.22 11.69
C VAL A 12 -15.42 16.45 11.76
N PHE A 13 -14.12 16.22 11.72
CA PHE A 13 -13.08 17.24 11.66
C PHE A 13 -12.49 17.23 10.24
N PRO A 14 -12.69 18.30 9.45
CA PRO A 14 -12.13 18.41 8.11
C PRO A 14 -10.61 18.59 8.17
N ALA A 15 -9.88 17.89 7.31
CA ALA A 15 -8.44 18.10 7.18
C ALA A 15 -8.14 19.34 6.34
N ARG A 16 -7.28 20.21 6.86
CA ARG A 16 -6.71 21.35 6.14
C ARG A 16 -5.29 21.00 5.70
N VAL A 17 -4.98 21.19 4.42
CA VAL A 17 -3.63 20.98 3.87
C VAL A 17 -2.94 22.34 3.87
N GLU A 18 -1.95 22.51 4.75
CA GLU A 18 -1.18 23.75 4.91
C GLU A 18 0.33 23.52 4.66
N GLY A 19 1.10 24.61 4.58
CA GLY A 19 2.56 24.57 4.42
C GLY A 19 3.26 23.81 5.56
N ARG A 20 4.36 23.12 5.24
CA ARG A 20 5.04 22.16 6.14
C ARG A 20 5.39 22.70 7.53
N GLU A 21 5.84 23.95 7.62
CA GLU A 21 6.26 24.56 8.90
C GLU A 21 5.06 25.08 9.70
N GLU A 22 4.13 25.76 9.03
CA GLU A 22 2.88 26.29 9.61
C GLU A 22 2.03 25.14 10.18
N ALA A 23 1.83 24.08 9.38
CA ALA A 23 1.08 22.90 9.79
C ALA A 23 1.74 22.16 10.98
N ARG A 24 3.07 22.25 11.14
CA ARG A 24 3.78 21.61 12.25
C ARG A 24 3.65 22.43 13.54
N ALA A 25 3.77 23.75 13.43
CA ALA A 25 3.60 24.66 14.56
C ALA A 25 2.16 24.59 15.11
N GLU A 26 1.15 24.67 14.23
CA GLU A 26 -0.25 24.56 14.60
C GLU A 26 -0.59 23.19 15.20
N TYR A 27 -0.04 22.09 14.64
CA TYR A 27 -0.17 20.76 15.22
C TYR A 27 0.39 20.70 16.65
N GLN A 28 1.60 21.21 16.86
CA GLN A 28 2.23 21.18 18.19
C GLN A 28 1.46 22.02 19.21
N GLU A 29 0.97 23.19 18.80
CA GLU A 29 0.12 24.04 19.64
C GLU A 29 -1.21 23.36 19.97
N ALA A 30 -1.87 22.77 18.97
CA ALA A 30 -3.13 22.06 19.16
C ALA A 30 -2.98 20.86 20.10
N VAL A 31 -1.93 20.06 19.94
CA VAL A 31 -1.60 18.95 20.86
C VAL A 31 -1.37 19.45 22.29
N ARG A 32 -0.58 20.52 22.46
CA ARG A 32 -0.34 21.14 23.78
C ARG A 32 -1.62 21.68 24.40
N ALA A 33 -2.54 22.20 23.59
CA ALA A 33 -3.82 22.74 24.02
C ALA A 33 -4.92 21.66 24.19
N GLY A 34 -4.61 20.37 24.04
CA GLY A 34 -5.59 19.29 24.12
C GLY A 34 -6.62 19.29 22.98
N ARG A 35 -6.33 19.99 21.87
CA ARG A 35 -7.17 20.03 20.67
C ARG A 35 -6.78 18.88 19.73
N THR A 36 -7.78 18.40 18.99
CA THR A 36 -7.59 17.42 17.92
C THR A 36 -6.89 18.07 16.73
N ALA A 37 -5.81 17.47 16.23
CA ALA A 37 -5.02 17.97 15.10
C ALA A 37 -4.44 16.82 14.24
N ALA A 38 -4.29 17.06 12.94
CA ALA A 38 -3.67 16.12 12.01
C ALA A 38 -2.52 16.81 11.27
N HIS A 39 -1.41 16.09 11.05
CA HIS A 39 -0.23 16.62 10.35
C HIS A 39 0.43 15.56 9.47
N VAL A 40 0.70 15.89 8.21
CA VAL A 40 1.33 14.98 7.26
C VAL A 40 2.81 15.30 7.14
N GLN A 41 3.68 14.30 7.27
CA GLN A 41 5.13 14.46 7.08
C GLN A 41 5.66 13.43 6.07
N LEU A 42 6.40 13.89 5.07
CA LEU A 42 7.14 12.96 4.21
C LEU A 42 8.35 12.44 5.00
N SER A 43 8.27 11.22 5.54
CA SER A 43 9.31 10.67 6.42
C SER A 43 9.28 9.14 6.50
N ALA A 44 9.86 8.48 5.50
CA ALA A 44 10.58 7.20 5.62
C ALA A 44 11.25 6.93 4.26
N ARG A 45 12.34 6.15 4.24
CA ARG A 45 13.01 5.76 2.97
C ARG A 45 12.06 5.09 1.95
N HIS A 46 10.97 4.49 2.42
CA HIS A 46 10.06 3.67 1.61
C HIS A 46 8.57 4.00 1.79
N ALA A 47 8.22 5.06 2.54
CA ALA A 47 6.83 5.41 2.81
C ALA A 47 6.65 6.90 3.15
N ASN A 48 5.45 7.42 2.89
CA ASN A 48 5.01 8.70 3.43
C ASN A 48 4.48 8.48 4.86
N LEU A 49 4.80 9.37 5.80
CA LEU A 49 4.37 9.27 7.20
C LEU A 49 3.17 10.20 7.43
N PHE A 50 2.08 9.63 7.93
CA PHE A 50 0.87 10.40 8.24
C PHE A 50 0.65 10.36 9.75
N THR A 51 0.79 11.50 10.42
CA THR A 51 0.68 11.59 11.88
C THR A 51 -0.60 12.32 12.26
N VAL A 52 -1.44 11.70 13.10
CA VAL A 52 -2.71 12.29 13.52
C VAL A 52 -2.81 12.18 15.03
N ALA A 53 -3.13 13.30 15.68
CA ALA A 53 -3.36 13.37 17.12
C ALA A 53 -4.82 13.75 17.39
N LEU A 54 -5.59 12.83 17.95
CA LEU A 54 -6.98 13.05 18.30
C LEU A 54 -7.10 13.14 19.82
N HIS A 55 -7.79 14.16 20.32
CA HIS A 55 -8.21 14.18 21.73
C HIS A 55 -9.57 13.51 21.82
N VAL A 56 -9.65 12.40 22.57
CA VAL A 56 -10.85 11.57 22.67
C VAL A 56 -11.32 11.58 24.12
N ALA A 57 -12.56 12.00 24.36
CA ALA A 57 -13.12 12.00 25.71
C ALA A 57 -13.31 10.56 26.22
N ALA A 58 -13.43 10.41 27.54
CA ALA A 58 -13.68 9.09 28.13
C ALA A 58 -14.95 8.46 27.54
N ARG A 59 -14.84 7.18 27.11
CA ARG A 59 -15.90 6.39 26.46
C ARG A 59 -16.30 6.85 25.05
N ASP A 60 -15.69 7.89 24.50
CA ASP A 60 -15.87 8.25 23.10
C ASP A 60 -15.07 7.34 22.17
N LYS A 61 -15.50 7.31 20.90
CA LYS A 61 -14.80 6.62 19.82
C LYS A 61 -14.25 7.63 18.84
N ALA A 62 -13.07 7.31 18.31
CA ALA A 62 -12.46 8.04 17.22
C ALA A 62 -12.33 7.13 15.99
N ALA A 63 -12.58 7.69 14.82
CA ALA A 63 -12.35 7.04 13.54
C ALA A 63 -11.48 7.95 12.67
N PHE A 64 -10.47 7.36 12.06
CA PHE A 64 -9.56 8.05 11.16
C PHE A 64 -9.60 7.39 9.78
N THR A 65 -9.66 8.20 8.72
CA THR A 65 -9.63 7.72 7.35
C THR A 65 -8.66 8.57 6.54
N LEU A 66 -7.65 7.89 5.98
CA LEU A 66 -6.71 8.45 5.01
C LEU A 66 -7.05 7.87 3.64
N SER A 67 -7.23 8.75 2.66
CA SER A 67 -7.35 8.38 1.24
C SER A 67 -6.22 9.03 0.48
N TYR A 68 -5.50 8.26 -0.33
CA TYR A 68 -4.42 8.76 -1.16
C TYR A 68 -4.37 7.99 -2.48
N GLU A 69 -3.81 8.63 -3.48
CA GLU A 69 -3.57 8.03 -4.79
C GLU A 69 -2.06 7.94 -5.04
N GLN A 70 -1.63 6.86 -5.65
CA GLN A 70 -0.25 6.66 -6.10
C GLN A 70 -0.22 6.00 -7.48
N LEU A 71 0.79 6.34 -8.28
CA LEU A 71 1.10 5.62 -9.50
C LEU A 71 1.97 4.41 -9.15
N LEU A 72 1.52 3.20 -9.47
CA LEU A 72 2.33 2.00 -9.29
C LEU A 72 3.43 1.96 -10.34
N ALA A 73 4.68 1.98 -9.89
CA ALA A 73 5.82 1.80 -10.79
C ALA A 73 5.86 0.36 -11.33
N ARG A 74 6.19 0.24 -12.61
CA ARG A 74 6.41 -1.05 -13.28
C ARG A 74 7.90 -1.36 -13.31
N GLU A 75 8.29 -2.49 -12.76
CA GLU A 75 9.68 -2.95 -12.69
C GLU A 75 9.74 -4.39 -13.20
N HIS A 76 10.63 -4.65 -14.17
CA HIS A 76 10.78 -5.99 -14.80
C HIS A 76 9.45 -6.60 -15.29
N GLY A 77 8.58 -5.76 -15.86
CA GLY A 77 7.30 -6.20 -16.42
C GLY A 77 6.17 -6.40 -15.39
N ARG A 78 6.42 -6.22 -14.09
CA ARG A 78 5.47 -6.43 -12.99
C ARG A 78 5.20 -5.11 -12.25
N TYR A 79 4.03 -4.99 -11.64
CA TYR A 79 3.75 -3.92 -10.68
C TYR A 79 3.83 -4.47 -9.26
N ARG A 80 4.30 -3.62 -8.34
CA ARG A 80 4.44 -3.94 -6.92
C ARG A 80 3.70 -2.87 -6.11
N LEU A 81 2.75 -3.29 -5.29
CA LEU A 81 2.15 -2.46 -4.24
C LEU A 81 2.77 -2.89 -2.91
N ARG A 82 3.33 -1.92 -2.19
CA ARG A 82 3.99 -2.14 -0.90
C ARG A 82 3.29 -1.34 0.18
N LEU A 83 3.01 -2.01 1.29
CA LEU A 83 2.35 -1.42 2.45
C LEU A 83 3.17 -1.76 3.69
N LEU A 84 3.68 -0.72 4.34
CA LEU A 84 4.28 -0.85 5.66
C LEU A 84 3.15 -0.89 6.69
N LEU A 85 2.98 -2.03 7.35
CA LEU A 85 2.01 -2.24 8.40
C LEU A 85 2.71 -2.08 9.75
N ASP A 86 2.28 -1.09 10.52
CA ASP A 86 2.78 -0.81 11.87
C ASP A 86 1.66 -0.18 12.72
N PRO A 87 0.67 -0.98 13.19
CA PRO A 87 -0.37 -0.50 14.09
C PRO A 87 0.14 -0.03 15.47
N GLY A 88 1.42 -0.23 15.81
CA GLY A 88 2.02 0.13 17.11
C GLY A 88 1.56 -0.72 18.31
N GLN A 89 0.51 -1.54 18.15
CA GLN A 89 0.00 -2.48 19.13
C GLN A 89 -0.81 -3.58 18.43
N VAL A 90 -1.11 -4.67 19.14
CA VAL A 90 -2.07 -5.67 18.65
C VAL A 90 -3.48 -5.06 18.60
N VAL A 91 -4.13 -5.16 17.44
CA VAL A 91 -5.51 -4.70 17.24
C VAL A 91 -6.45 -5.88 17.02
N GLN A 92 -7.74 -5.73 17.33
CA GLN A 92 -8.72 -6.81 17.17
C GLN A 92 -8.77 -7.37 15.75
N ARG A 93 -8.62 -6.49 14.74
CA ARG A 93 -8.71 -6.83 13.33
C ARG A 93 -7.87 -5.89 12.48
N LEU A 94 -6.78 -6.42 11.91
CA LEU A 94 -5.96 -5.72 10.93
C LEU A 94 -6.30 -6.26 9.53
N LEU A 95 -6.91 -5.43 8.69
CA LEU A 95 -7.41 -5.81 7.37
C LEU A 95 -6.80 -4.93 6.29
N VAL A 96 -6.31 -5.58 5.23
CA VAL A 96 -5.90 -4.94 3.98
C VAL A 96 -6.74 -5.50 2.85
N GLU A 97 -7.43 -4.62 2.11
CA GLU A 97 -8.16 -4.99 0.90
C GLU A 97 -7.64 -4.18 -0.29
N ALA A 98 -7.26 -4.87 -1.37
CA ALA A 98 -6.88 -4.22 -2.62
C ALA A 98 -7.78 -4.70 -3.76
N ARG A 99 -8.51 -3.76 -4.36
CA ARG A 99 -9.31 -3.98 -5.57
C ARG A 99 -8.49 -3.57 -6.78
N ILE A 100 -8.12 -4.56 -7.58
CA ILE A 100 -7.29 -4.39 -8.77
C ILE A 100 -8.20 -4.43 -9.99
N ARG A 101 -8.12 -3.40 -10.83
CA ARG A 101 -8.76 -3.34 -12.14
C ARG A 101 -7.74 -2.89 -13.16
N ASP A 102 -7.68 -3.59 -14.28
CA ASP A 102 -6.75 -3.28 -15.35
C ASP A 102 -7.45 -3.31 -16.70
N SER A 103 -6.96 -2.54 -17.67
CA SER A 103 -7.48 -2.56 -19.04
C SER A 103 -7.11 -3.85 -19.78
N ALA A 104 -6.04 -4.53 -19.35
CA ALA A 104 -5.59 -5.79 -19.92
C ALA A 104 -5.81 -6.96 -18.94
N PRO A 105 -5.96 -8.21 -19.43
CA PRO A 105 -6.04 -9.36 -18.55
C PRO A 105 -4.87 -9.46 -17.58
N LEU A 106 -5.18 -9.71 -16.32
CA LEU A 106 -4.23 -9.95 -15.25
C LEU A 106 -3.62 -11.34 -15.43
N ALA A 107 -2.32 -11.43 -15.66
CA ALA A 107 -1.61 -12.70 -15.70
C ALA A 107 -1.38 -13.21 -14.27
N LEU A 108 -0.78 -12.41 -13.40
CA LEU A 108 -0.47 -12.75 -12.02
C LEU A 108 -1.10 -11.75 -11.06
N VAL A 109 -1.62 -12.25 -9.94
CA VAL A 109 -1.96 -11.48 -8.74
C VAL A 109 -1.62 -12.39 -7.56
N ARG A 110 -0.72 -11.95 -6.69
CA ARG A 110 -0.34 -12.70 -5.49
C ARG A 110 0.10 -11.78 -4.36
N VAL A 111 0.05 -12.28 -3.15
CA VAL A 111 0.51 -11.57 -1.94
C VAL A 111 1.70 -12.32 -1.39
N ALA A 112 2.86 -11.68 -1.35
CA ALA A 112 4.05 -12.29 -0.75
C ALA A 112 3.88 -12.36 0.77
N LYS A 113 4.40 -13.43 1.38
CA LYS A 113 4.48 -13.59 2.83
C LYS A 113 5.01 -12.31 3.49
N LEU A 114 4.34 -11.86 4.55
CA LEU A 114 4.71 -10.69 5.32
C LEU A 114 6.18 -10.79 5.75
N ARG A 115 6.94 -9.73 5.51
CA ARG A 115 8.37 -9.64 5.86
C ARG A 115 8.60 -8.61 6.95
N ALA A 116 9.77 -8.64 7.57
CA ALA A 116 10.20 -7.57 8.46
C ALA A 116 10.24 -6.23 7.70
N ALA A 117 9.90 -5.14 8.39
CA ALA A 117 9.76 -3.81 7.79
C ALA A 117 11.05 -3.24 7.15
N ASP A 118 12.20 -3.73 7.59
CA ASP A 118 13.54 -3.35 7.15
C ASP A 118 14.13 -4.30 6.10
N SER A 119 13.37 -5.33 5.69
CA SER A 119 13.82 -6.29 4.68
C SER A 119 14.06 -5.63 3.32
N GLU A 120 15.16 -6.03 2.66
CA GLU A 120 15.51 -5.50 1.35
C GLU A 120 14.45 -5.79 0.27
N VAL A 121 14.38 -4.84 -0.64
CA VAL A 121 13.27 -4.59 -1.57
C VAL A 121 13.24 -5.59 -2.73
N ASP A 122 14.40 -6.13 -3.13
CA ASP A 122 14.56 -6.99 -4.31
C ASP A 122 14.93 -8.45 -4.01
N ALA A 123 15.14 -8.80 -2.74
CA ALA A 123 15.66 -10.11 -2.35
C ALA A 123 14.75 -11.32 -2.65
N ALA A 124 13.49 -11.11 -3.08
CA ALA A 124 12.56 -12.24 -3.16
C ALA A 124 11.54 -12.12 -4.29
N ALA A 125 11.95 -12.08 -5.56
CA ALA A 125 11.03 -12.28 -6.69
C ALA A 125 10.18 -13.57 -6.56
N GLU A 126 10.61 -14.51 -5.70
CA GLU A 126 9.99 -15.82 -5.44
C GLU A 126 9.55 -16.04 -3.99
N ALA A 127 9.41 -15.00 -3.15
CA ALA A 127 8.84 -15.17 -1.81
C ALA A 127 7.56 -16.03 -1.84
N PRO A 128 7.33 -16.96 -0.90
CA PRO A 128 6.13 -17.76 -0.86
C PRO A 128 4.88 -16.89 -0.66
N ASP A 129 3.71 -17.43 -0.99
CA ASP A 129 2.45 -16.73 -0.74
C ASP A 129 2.17 -16.61 0.76
N ASP A 130 1.54 -15.50 1.14
CA ASP A 130 1.12 -15.28 2.52
C ASP A 130 -0.10 -16.15 2.87
N PRO A 131 -0.06 -16.99 3.92
CA PRO A 131 -1.17 -17.85 4.28
C PRO A 131 -2.40 -17.09 4.82
N LEU A 132 -2.25 -15.82 5.23
CA LEU A 132 -3.34 -14.96 5.66
C LEU A 132 -3.97 -14.19 4.50
N ALA A 133 -3.43 -14.32 3.28
CA ALA A 133 -3.97 -13.70 2.09
C ALA A 133 -4.95 -14.61 1.35
N THR A 134 -5.99 -13.98 0.80
CA THR A 134 -6.89 -14.58 -0.17
C THR A 134 -6.95 -13.70 -1.42
N VAL A 135 -6.99 -14.34 -2.58
CA VAL A 135 -7.10 -13.66 -3.88
C VAL A 135 -8.30 -14.22 -4.62
N GLN A 136 -9.26 -13.37 -4.92
CA GLN A 136 -10.42 -13.70 -5.76
C GLN A 136 -10.25 -13.03 -7.12
N ARG A 137 -10.66 -13.73 -8.19
CA ARG A 137 -10.64 -13.20 -9.56
C ARG A 137 -12.04 -13.19 -10.15
N PRO A 138 -12.81 -12.11 -9.94
CA PRO A 138 -14.16 -11.99 -10.48
C PRO A 138 -14.21 -12.00 -12.03
N SER A 139 -13.16 -11.50 -12.68
CA SER A 139 -13.02 -11.49 -14.13
C SER A 139 -11.54 -11.53 -14.55
N PRO A 140 -11.21 -11.70 -15.85
CA PRO A 140 -9.82 -11.67 -16.32
C PRO A 140 -9.09 -10.35 -16.03
N THR A 141 -9.82 -9.24 -15.90
CA THR A 141 -9.29 -7.88 -15.73
C THR A 141 -9.41 -7.37 -14.30
N GLU A 142 -10.00 -8.15 -13.40
CA GLU A 142 -10.26 -7.75 -12.02
C GLU A 142 -9.75 -8.77 -11.01
N ALA A 143 -9.22 -8.29 -9.89
CA ALA A 143 -8.91 -9.11 -8.74
C ALA A 143 -9.24 -8.40 -7.43
N LEU A 144 -9.66 -9.17 -6.44
CA LEU A 144 -9.84 -8.73 -5.06
C LEU A 144 -8.83 -9.47 -4.19
N VAL A 145 -7.89 -8.71 -3.63
CA VAL A 145 -6.94 -9.19 -2.63
C VAL A 145 -7.46 -8.82 -1.26
N ARG A 146 -7.46 -9.79 -0.34
CA ARG A 146 -7.75 -9.57 1.08
C ARG A 146 -6.67 -10.23 1.91
N TRP A 147 -6.06 -9.48 2.81
CA TRP A 147 -5.15 -9.98 3.83
C TRP A 147 -5.68 -9.56 5.20
N GLU A 148 -5.81 -10.51 6.12
CA GLU A 148 -6.44 -10.26 7.41
C GLU A 148 -5.69 -10.97 8.54
N ALA A 149 -5.33 -10.21 9.57
CA ALA A 149 -4.71 -10.74 10.77
C ALA A 149 -5.56 -10.40 12.00
N GLY A 150 -6.08 -11.42 12.65
CA GLY A 150 -6.66 -11.31 14.00
C GLY A 150 -5.56 -11.19 15.06
N GLU A 151 -5.95 -11.06 16.33
CA GLU A 151 -4.99 -10.84 17.41
C GLU A 151 -3.93 -11.95 17.55
N GLU A 152 -4.34 -13.21 17.44
CA GLU A 152 -3.43 -14.36 17.55
C GLU A 152 -2.38 -14.37 16.44
N ALA A 153 -2.83 -14.18 15.19
CA ALA A 153 -1.94 -14.08 14.04
C ALA A 153 -0.97 -12.89 14.16
N GLN A 154 -1.44 -11.74 14.66
CA GLN A 154 -0.59 -10.59 14.92
C GLN A 154 0.46 -10.88 15.98
N ARG A 155 0.11 -11.54 17.10
CA ARG A 155 1.07 -11.94 18.15
C ARG A 155 2.13 -12.91 17.61
N GLY A 156 1.74 -13.85 16.75
CA GLY A 156 2.68 -14.77 16.10
C GLY A 156 3.62 -14.10 15.10
N LEU A 157 3.25 -12.93 14.57
CA LEU A 157 4.04 -12.14 13.61
C LEU A 157 4.76 -10.94 14.25
N ALA A 158 4.46 -10.61 15.51
CA ALA A 158 4.98 -9.43 16.18
C ALA A 158 6.46 -9.59 16.54
N THR A 159 7.20 -8.49 16.41
CA THR A 159 8.61 -8.39 16.82
C THR A 159 8.78 -7.52 18.08
N GLY A 160 7.67 -7.20 18.77
CA GLY A 160 7.59 -6.28 19.91
C GLY A 160 6.14 -6.10 20.36
N ASP A 161 5.74 -4.88 20.72
CA ASP A 161 4.39 -4.56 21.23
C ASP A 161 3.27 -4.75 20.18
N GLY A 162 3.63 -4.90 18.90
CA GLY A 162 2.69 -5.11 17.81
C GLY A 162 3.35 -5.66 16.55
N LEU A 163 2.51 -5.92 15.54
CA LEU A 163 2.95 -6.32 14.21
C LEU A 163 3.70 -5.16 13.55
N ARG A 164 4.89 -5.42 13.00
CA ARG A 164 5.61 -4.47 12.17
C ARG A 164 6.17 -5.18 10.95
N GLY A 165 5.60 -4.95 9.77
CA GLY A 165 5.97 -5.71 8.59
C GLY A 165 5.66 -5.04 7.25
N LEU A 166 6.33 -5.52 6.21
CA LEU A 166 6.13 -5.09 4.83
C LEU A 166 5.25 -6.10 4.10
N LEU A 167 4.02 -5.70 3.77
CA LEU A 167 3.11 -6.46 2.91
C LEU A 167 3.34 -6.06 1.45
N GLU A 168 3.49 -7.05 0.57
CA GLU A 168 3.73 -6.81 -0.85
C GLU A 168 2.71 -7.56 -1.72
N VAL A 169 1.92 -6.80 -2.48
CA VAL A 169 1.02 -7.33 -3.51
C VAL A 169 1.69 -7.20 -4.86
N ARG A 170 1.80 -8.30 -5.59
CA ARG A 170 2.43 -8.38 -6.91
C ARG A 170 1.39 -8.64 -7.97
N LEU A 171 1.48 -7.91 -9.07
CA LEU A 171 0.66 -8.16 -10.23
C LEU A 171 1.46 -8.08 -11.54
N SER A 172 1.00 -8.82 -12.55
CA SER A 172 1.48 -8.69 -13.92
C SER A 172 0.32 -8.76 -14.90
N ARG A 173 0.50 -8.12 -16.05
CA ARG A 173 -0.45 -8.18 -17.16
C ARG A 173 -0.02 -9.28 -18.12
N LEU A 174 -0.99 -9.89 -18.79
CA LEU A 174 -0.71 -10.68 -19.97
C LEU A 174 -0.19 -9.72 -21.05
N LEU A 175 1.03 -9.96 -21.54
CA LEU A 175 1.54 -9.17 -22.66
C LEU A 175 0.72 -9.54 -23.92
N PRO A 176 0.32 -8.56 -24.73
CA PRO A 176 -0.26 -8.88 -26.03
C PRO A 176 0.77 -9.69 -26.82
N LEU A 177 0.33 -10.80 -27.44
CA LEU A 177 1.14 -11.53 -28.40
C LEU A 177 1.42 -10.57 -29.56
N PHE A 178 2.62 -9.98 -29.60
CA PHE A 178 3.07 -9.30 -30.79
C PHE A 178 3.29 -10.38 -31.85
N ASN A 179 2.49 -10.33 -32.92
CA ASN A 179 2.75 -11.10 -34.13
C ASN A 179 4.08 -10.61 -34.70
N ILE A 180 5.17 -11.31 -34.40
CA ILE A 180 6.45 -11.08 -35.06
C ILE A 180 6.26 -11.63 -36.47
N GLN A 181 5.82 -10.77 -37.39
CA GLN A 181 6.08 -11.05 -38.80
C GLN A 181 7.59 -11.05 -38.96
N THR A 182 8.15 -12.23 -39.16
CA THR A 182 9.54 -12.40 -39.57
C THR A 182 9.73 -11.63 -40.87
N PHE A 183 10.30 -10.43 -40.79
CA PHE A 183 10.89 -9.78 -41.96
C PHE A 183 12.13 -10.58 -42.35
N THR A 184 11.93 -11.65 -43.12
CA THR A 184 13.00 -12.28 -43.88
C THR A 184 13.45 -11.28 -44.93
N ASN A 185 14.53 -10.57 -44.63
CA ASN A 185 15.22 -9.75 -45.61
C ASN A 185 15.74 -10.70 -46.72
N PRO A 186 15.26 -10.63 -47.97
CA PRO A 186 15.80 -11.48 -49.02
C PRO A 186 17.29 -11.17 -49.20
N PRO A 187 18.14 -12.18 -49.48
CA PRO A 187 19.57 -11.95 -49.64
C PRO A 187 19.82 -10.94 -50.76
N LYS A 188 20.51 -9.83 -50.44
CA LYS A 188 20.98 -8.89 -51.45
C LYS A 188 22.03 -9.58 -52.30
N ARG A 189 21.68 -9.87 -53.56
CA ARG A 189 22.63 -10.30 -54.58
C ARG A 189 23.52 -9.11 -54.93
N VAL A 190 24.82 -9.24 -54.70
CA VAL A 190 25.83 -8.27 -55.17
C VAL A 190 26.52 -8.93 -56.36
N ASP A 191 26.19 -8.47 -57.55
CA ASP A 191 26.91 -8.85 -58.76
C ASP A 191 28.11 -7.90 -58.93
N PHE A 192 29.31 -8.46 -59.01
CA PHE A 192 30.53 -7.72 -59.31
C PHE A 192 30.74 -7.67 -60.83
N LYS A 193 31.12 -6.50 -61.36
CA LYS A 193 31.64 -6.33 -62.73
C LYS A 193 33.16 -6.39 -62.72
#